data_AF-A0A7J8BMI0-F1
#
_entry.id   AF-A0A7J8BMI0-F1
#
_cell.length_a   1.000
_cell.length_b   1.000
_cell.length_c   1.000
_cell.angle_alpha   90.00
_cell.angle_beta   90.00
_cell.angle_gamma   90.00
#
_symmetry.space_group_name_H-M   'P 1'
#
loop_
_entity.id
_entity.type
_entity.pdbx_description
1 polymer ?
#
loop_
_entity_poly.entity_id
_entity_poly.type
_entity_poly.pdbx_seq_one_letter_code
_entity_poly.pdbx_strand_id
1 'polypeptide(L)'
;MNDMLPSDVIGRRVAVNGERATVRFYGTVPPVAGLWLGVEWDNPERGKHDGRHEGTVYFKCSHPTGGSFIRPSKVSFGVDFLTALRNRYEDGPEECGKKEIVTIGKKPVETIGFDSVIKKQSQLSELRNISLRNCAVSCAGDKGSIATACPNIRVLNLSQNLLSAWEEVTDIADQLRHLEVLDLSENKLGFAPGPSAPRTFAALKVLVLNGTGVTWAEVLRCAAGWPVLEELYLKSNNITISERPADVLQMVKLLDLSSNQLIDENQLFLIAYLPRLEQLILRDIGISSLHFPNAGIGCKTSMFPFLQNLIVDDNQISQWSFMNELDKLQSLRSLSCLRNPLTVGSGAKTNLQFIIAKIGQLQTLNRCEILPEERRGAELDYRKAFGNEWKEAGGHQDPHKNRPNEEFLAAHPRYQFLCQSAYLAFLEYGAPEDGELKTQQPFLLKNQLLTLKIKCPNHSDQKVLEKQLPDSMTVQKVKGLLSRLLRVPVSDLLLSYESPKMPGREIELENDQQSLQFYSVENGDCLLVRW
;
A
#
# COMPACT_ATOMS: atom_id res chain seq x y z
N MET A 1 53.16 -20.85 4.65
CA MET A 1 52.09 -21.47 5.43
C MET A 1 50.90 -21.60 4.50
N ASN A 2 50.43 -22.82 4.27
CA ASN A 2 49.23 -23.08 3.46
C ASN A 2 48.02 -22.60 4.26
N ASP A 3 47.52 -21.40 3.96
CA ASP A 3 46.19 -20.95 4.40
C ASP A 3 45.14 -21.73 3.59
N MET A 4 44.96 -23.00 3.93
CA MET A 4 43.84 -23.79 3.46
C MET A 4 42.59 -23.23 4.15
N LEU A 5 41.77 -22.52 3.38
CA LEU A 5 40.42 -22.16 3.81
C LEU A 5 39.62 -23.44 4.06
N PRO A 6 38.69 -23.44 5.02
CA PRO A 6 37.92 -24.63 5.35
C PRO A 6 37.16 -25.13 4.10
N SER A 7 36.94 -26.44 4.05
CA SER A 7 36.34 -27.13 2.88
C SER A 7 34.91 -26.68 2.56
N ASP A 8 34.27 -25.95 3.48
CA ASP A 8 32.92 -25.39 3.39
C ASP A 8 32.90 -23.94 2.84
N VAL A 9 34.01 -23.45 2.27
CA VAL A 9 34.11 -22.04 1.86
C VAL A 9 33.12 -21.66 0.75
N ILE A 10 32.71 -22.61 -0.09
CA ILE A 10 31.74 -22.39 -1.17
C ILE A 10 30.34 -22.23 -0.55
N GLY A 11 29.63 -21.17 -0.95
CA GLY A 11 28.32 -20.81 -0.41
C GLY A 11 28.38 -19.81 0.75
N ARG A 12 29.54 -19.65 1.40
CA ARG A 12 29.70 -18.64 2.46
C ARG A 12 29.63 -17.23 1.90
N ARG A 13 29.09 -16.32 2.71
CA ARG A 13 29.10 -14.89 2.41
C ARG A 13 30.41 -14.27 2.89
N VAL A 14 30.89 -13.29 2.14
CA VAL A 14 32.09 -12.51 2.45
C VAL A 14 31.85 -11.03 2.25
N ALA A 15 32.61 -10.21 2.97
CA ALA A 15 32.69 -8.78 2.76
C ALA A 15 34.06 -8.39 2.20
N VAL A 16 34.06 -7.47 1.22
CA VAL A 16 35.27 -6.95 0.58
C VAL A 16 35.11 -5.44 0.38
N ASN A 17 35.88 -4.64 1.10
CA ASN A 17 35.82 -3.18 1.04
C ASN A 17 34.40 -2.61 1.23
N GLY A 18 33.61 -3.19 2.14
CA GLY A 18 32.23 -2.78 2.43
C GLY A 18 31.16 -3.40 1.52
N GLU A 19 31.54 -4.06 0.44
CA GLU A 19 30.61 -4.76 -0.47
C GLU A 19 30.48 -6.24 -0.10
N ARG A 20 29.30 -6.82 -0.32
CA ARG A 20 28.98 -8.22 0.03
C ARG A 20 28.98 -9.12 -1.20
N ALA A 21 29.49 -10.33 -1.02
CA ALA A 21 29.51 -11.35 -2.06
C ALA A 21 29.31 -12.76 -1.50
N THR A 22 28.96 -13.69 -2.37
CA THR A 22 28.86 -15.12 -2.08
C THR A 22 29.99 -15.85 -2.79
N VAL A 23 30.72 -16.70 -2.07
CA VAL A 23 31.78 -17.52 -2.67
C VAL A 23 31.14 -18.63 -3.51
N ARG A 24 31.51 -18.70 -4.80
CA ARG A 24 31.02 -19.70 -5.76
C ARG A 24 32.11 -20.68 -6.21
N PHE A 25 33.37 -20.31 -6.05
CA PHE A 25 34.52 -21.14 -6.44
C PHE A 25 35.71 -20.90 -5.49
N TYR A 26 36.47 -21.96 -5.22
CA TYR A 26 37.76 -21.88 -4.54
C TYR A 26 38.74 -22.82 -5.22
N GLY A 27 39.87 -22.28 -5.69
CA GLY A 27 40.87 -23.08 -6.37
C GLY A 27 41.88 -22.26 -7.17
N THR A 28 42.64 -22.92 -8.02
CA THR A 28 43.58 -22.29 -8.94
C THR A 28 42.87 -21.84 -10.22
N VAL A 29 43.34 -20.74 -10.80
CA VAL A 29 42.77 -20.14 -12.02
C VAL A 29 43.91 -19.88 -13.02
N PRO A 30 44.37 -20.90 -13.77
CA PRO A 30 45.41 -20.73 -14.76
C PRO A 30 45.09 -19.63 -15.79
N PRO A 31 46.11 -18.89 -16.27
CA PRO A 31 47.54 -19.00 -15.96
C PRO A 31 47.96 -18.30 -14.66
N VAL A 32 47.03 -17.70 -13.93
CA VAL A 32 47.32 -16.86 -12.77
C VAL A 32 47.61 -17.71 -11.54
N ALA A 33 48.86 -17.68 -11.07
CA ALA A 33 49.33 -18.50 -9.96
C ALA A 33 48.61 -18.24 -8.62
N GLY A 34 48.56 -19.27 -7.77
CA GLY A 34 48.00 -19.23 -6.42
C GLY A 34 46.49 -19.49 -6.36
N LEU A 35 45.97 -19.49 -5.14
CA LEU A 35 44.56 -19.74 -4.86
C LEU A 35 43.73 -18.46 -5.03
N TRP A 36 42.50 -18.65 -5.52
CA TRP A 36 41.53 -17.62 -5.80
C TRP A 36 40.16 -18.03 -5.31
N LEU A 37 39.41 -17.04 -4.83
CA LEU A 37 37.98 -17.15 -4.58
C LEU A 37 37.25 -16.55 -5.77
N GLY A 38 36.44 -17.35 -6.46
CA GLY A 38 35.43 -16.83 -7.35
C GLY A 38 34.22 -16.43 -6.52
N VAL A 39 33.88 -15.14 -6.54
CA VAL A 39 32.74 -14.60 -5.78
C VAL A 39 31.72 -14.00 -6.73
N GLU A 40 30.44 -14.13 -6.36
CA GLU A 40 29.32 -13.43 -6.99
C GLU A 40 28.86 -12.31 -6.05
N TRP A 41 28.88 -11.07 -6.54
CA TRP A 41 28.49 -9.90 -5.75
C TRP A 41 26.97 -9.80 -5.62
N ASP A 42 26.52 -9.28 -4.47
CA ASP A 42 25.12 -8.87 -4.32
C ASP A 42 24.77 -7.74 -5.29
N ASN A 43 25.69 -6.78 -5.47
CA ASN A 43 25.58 -5.72 -6.47
C ASN A 43 26.31 -6.15 -7.77
N PRO A 44 25.58 -6.44 -8.86
CA PRO A 44 26.17 -6.93 -10.11
C PRO A 44 27.07 -5.90 -10.81
N GLU A 45 26.96 -4.60 -10.50
CA GLU A 45 27.81 -3.55 -11.08
C GLU A 45 29.24 -3.60 -10.53
N ARG A 46 29.45 -4.24 -9.37
CA ARG A 46 30.77 -4.37 -8.73
C ARG A 46 31.66 -5.43 -9.39
N GLY A 47 31.05 -6.43 -10.02
CA GLY A 47 31.78 -7.52 -10.62
C GLY A 47 32.36 -7.17 -12.00
N LYS A 48 32.99 -8.17 -12.62
CA LYS A 48 33.75 -8.00 -13.88
C LYS A 48 33.39 -9.03 -14.95
N HIS A 49 32.91 -10.20 -14.55
CA HIS A 49 32.69 -11.33 -15.45
C HIS A 49 31.56 -12.24 -14.95
N ASP A 50 31.17 -13.24 -15.75
CA ASP A 50 30.11 -14.20 -15.45
C ASP A 50 30.60 -15.44 -14.67
N GLY A 51 31.91 -15.49 -14.39
CA GLY A 51 32.60 -16.62 -13.75
C GLY A 51 33.59 -17.34 -14.69
N ARG A 52 33.78 -16.80 -15.90
CA ARG A 52 34.82 -17.22 -16.84
C ARG A 52 36.15 -16.49 -16.63
N HIS A 53 37.25 -17.20 -16.89
CA HIS A 53 38.58 -16.62 -17.07
C HIS A 53 39.29 -17.36 -18.21
N GLU A 54 39.82 -16.62 -19.18
CA GLU A 54 40.55 -17.17 -20.34
C GLU A 54 39.79 -18.32 -21.04
N GLY A 55 38.49 -18.13 -21.29
CA GLY A 55 37.62 -19.12 -21.94
C GLY A 55 37.18 -20.30 -21.07
N THR A 56 37.75 -20.49 -19.88
CA THR A 56 37.37 -21.55 -18.94
C THR A 56 36.29 -21.06 -17.98
N VAL A 57 35.23 -21.85 -17.80
CA VAL A 57 34.13 -21.57 -16.86
C VAL A 57 34.47 -22.20 -15.51
N TYR A 58 34.63 -21.38 -14.46
CA TYR A 58 34.90 -21.87 -13.09
C TYR A 58 33.64 -21.91 -12.24
N PHE A 59 32.77 -20.93 -12.44
CA PHE A 59 31.45 -20.84 -11.82
C PHE A 59 30.51 -20.03 -12.72
N LYS A 60 29.23 -19.98 -12.37
CA LYS A 60 28.21 -19.23 -13.11
C LYS A 60 27.57 -18.21 -12.18
N CYS A 61 27.44 -16.97 -12.66
CA CYS A 61 26.73 -15.91 -11.97
C CYS A 61 25.32 -15.73 -12.55
N SER A 62 24.44 -15.13 -11.77
CA SER A 62 23.11 -14.68 -12.21
C SER A 62 23.19 -13.51 -13.20
N HIS A 63 24.22 -12.66 -13.08
CA HIS A 63 24.45 -11.51 -13.96
C HIS A 63 25.75 -11.67 -14.78
N PRO A 64 25.81 -11.21 -16.07
CA PRO A 64 27.01 -11.33 -16.92
C PRO A 64 28.27 -10.67 -16.37
N THR A 65 28.12 -9.66 -15.51
CA THR A 65 29.21 -8.95 -14.84
C THR A 65 29.23 -9.20 -13.34
N GLY A 66 28.44 -10.13 -12.81
CA GLY A 66 28.23 -10.25 -11.36
C GLY A 66 29.38 -10.89 -10.59
N GLY A 67 30.37 -11.48 -11.27
CA GLY A 67 31.44 -12.25 -10.67
C GLY A 67 32.80 -11.54 -10.65
N SER A 68 33.63 -11.88 -9.67
CA SER A 68 35.05 -11.49 -9.59
C SER A 68 35.91 -12.62 -9.01
N PHE A 69 37.18 -12.70 -9.43
CA PHE A 69 38.20 -13.48 -8.71
C PHE A 69 38.96 -12.60 -7.71
N ILE A 70 39.00 -13.02 -6.45
CA ILE A 70 39.60 -12.29 -5.33
C ILE A 70 40.57 -13.18 -4.57
N ARG A 71 41.64 -12.57 -4.05
CA ARG A 71 42.59 -13.28 -3.18
C ARG A 71 41.95 -13.52 -1.79
N PRO A 72 42.09 -14.72 -1.21
CA PRO A 72 41.65 -15.02 0.16
C PRO A 72 42.03 -13.97 1.21
N SER A 73 43.23 -13.40 1.12
CA SER A 73 43.71 -12.39 2.07
C SER A 73 42.97 -11.04 2.01
N LYS A 74 42.14 -10.81 0.99
CA LYS A 74 41.37 -9.58 0.80
C LYS A 74 39.89 -9.70 1.19
N VAL A 75 39.45 -10.89 1.62
CA VAL A 75 38.07 -11.13 1.99
C VAL A 75 37.91 -11.25 3.51
N SER A 76 36.80 -10.74 4.03
CA SER A 76 36.38 -10.97 5.42
C SER A 76 35.22 -11.95 5.44
N PHE A 77 35.32 -12.98 6.28
CA PHE A 77 34.25 -13.96 6.52
C PHE A 77 33.28 -13.53 7.62
N GLY A 78 33.40 -12.28 8.08
CA GLY A 78 32.57 -11.76 9.16
C GLY A 78 33.02 -12.16 10.55
N VAL A 79 32.15 -11.88 11.51
CA VAL A 79 32.33 -12.13 12.94
C VAL A 79 31.12 -12.85 13.51
N ASP A 80 31.27 -13.46 14.68
CA ASP A 80 30.14 -13.99 15.43
C ASP A 80 29.23 -12.87 15.97
N PHE A 81 28.01 -13.25 16.35
CA PHE A 81 27.00 -12.35 16.87
C PHE A 81 27.47 -11.49 18.05
N LEU A 82 28.17 -12.08 19.03
CA LEU A 82 28.57 -11.36 20.24
C LEU A 82 29.72 -10.40 19.96
N THR A 83 30.67 -10.79 19.12
CA THR A 83 31.74 -9.89 18.67
C THR A 83 31.14 -8.67 17.97
N ALA A 84 30.18 -8.86 17.06
CA ALA A 84 29.47 -7.74 16.42
C ALA A 84 28.72 -6.86 17.44
N LEU A 85 28.07 -7.48 18.42
CA LEU A 85 27.34 -6.76 19.47
C LEU A 85 28.27 -5.91 20.33
N ARG A 86 29.38 -6.48 20.80
CA ARG A 86 30.39 -5.76 21.61
C ARG A 86 30.98 -4.60 20.83
N ASN A 87 31.39 -4.84 19.59
CA ASN A 87 31.91 -3.78 18.71
C ASN A 87 30.91 -2.63 18.51
N ARG A 88 29.59 -2.93 18.56
CA ARG A 88 28.54 -1.95 18.29
C ARG A 88 28.08 -1.18 19.53
N TYR A 89 28.09 -1.82 20.70
CA TYR A 89 27.47 -1.32 21.94
C TYR A 89 28.45 -1.15 23.11
N GLU A 90 29.58 -1.85 23.12
CA GLU A 90 30.62 -1.71 24.14
C GLU A 90 31.78 -0.79 23.71
N ASP A 91 32.03 -0.71 22.40
CA ASP A 91 33.08 0.13 21.80
C ASP A 91 32.48 1.40 21.17
N GLY A 92 31.97 2.28 22.04
CA GLY A 92 31.79 3.70 21.69
C GLY A 92 33.14 4.39 21.43
N PRO A 93 33.18 5.61 20.85
CA PRO A 93 34.42 6.27 20.45
C PRO A 93 35.42 6.26 21.60
N GLU A 94 36.63 5.78 21.31
CA GLU A 94 37.71 5.54 22.25
C GLU A 94 37.89 6.70 23.25
N GLU A 95 37.32 6.59 24.45
CA GLU A 95 38.06 7.03 25.63
C GLU A 95 39.08 5.91 25.91
N CYS A 96 40.25 6.09 25.29
CA CYS A 96 41.48 5.37 25.53
C CYS A 96 41.56 4.95 27.01
N GLY A 97 41.47 3.64 27.25
CA GLY A 97 41.53 3.06 28.57
C GLY A 97 42.76 3.56 29.31
N LYS A 98 42.56 4.46 30.27
CA LYS A 98 43.57 4.77 31.26
C LYS A 98 43.83 3.47 32.02
N LYS A 99 44.99 2.85 31.76
CA LYS A 99 45.54 1.81 32.62
C LYS A 99 45.77 2.44 33.99
N GLU A 100 44.85 2.24 34.92
CA GLU A 100 45.09 2.61 36.32
C GLU A 100 46.06 1.58 36.92
N ILE A 101 47.31 1.99 37.04
CA ILE A 101 48.32 1.26 37.81
C ILE A 101 48.04 1.58 39.29
N VAL A 102 47.32 0.70 39.98
CA VAL A 102 47.16 0.83 41.43
C VAL A 102 48.44 0.30 42.08
N THR A 103 49.15 1.18 42.78
CA THR A 103 50.39 0.83 43.49
C THR A 103 50.05 0.40 44.91
N ILE A 104 50.06 -0.91 45.17
CA ILE A 104 49.92 -1.46 46.53
C ILE A 104 51.34 -1.72 47.06
N GLY A 105 51.90 -0.74 47.79
CA GLY A 105 53.27 -0.81 48.32
C GLY A 105 54.36 -0.55 47.26
N LYS A 106 55.53 -1.20 47.35
CA LYS A 106 56.67 -1.00 46.42
C LYS A 106 56.60 -1.82 45.12
N LYS A 107 55.47 -2.46 44.80
CA LYS A 107 55.30 -3.21 43.55
C LYS A 107 54.06 -2.73 42.80
N PRO A 108 54.16 -2.39 41.50
CA PRO A 108 52.98 -2.13 40.68
C PRO A 108 52.23 -3.46 40.46
N VAL A 109 50.92 -3.45 40.66
CA VAL A 109 50.04 -4.58 40.35
C VAL A 109 49.09 -4.14 39.24
N GLU A 110 49.12 -4.85 38.11
CA GLU A 110 48.18 -4.64 37.00
C GLU A 110 46.84 -5.28 37.36
N THR A 111 45.86 -4.46 37.74
CA THR A 111 44.47 -4.92 37.92
C THR A 111 43.71 -4.75 36.61
N ILE A 112 43.43 -5.85 35.92
CA ILE A 112 42.53 -5.84 34.76
C ILE A 112 41.11 -5.54 35.26
N GLY A 113 40.46 -4.54 34.66
CA GLY A 113 39.19 -3.93 35.08
C GLY A 113 37.97 -4.86 35.12
N PHE A 114 37.85 -5.67 36.18
CA PHE A 114 36.63 -6.43 36.49
C PHE A 114 35.41 -5.52 36.62
N ASP A 115 35.54 -4.33 37.23
CA ASP A 115 34.43 -3.38 37.37
C ASP A 115 33.93 -2.81 36.04
N SER A 116 34.84 -2.60 35.08
CA SER A 116 34.51 -2.14 33.73
C SER A 116 33.80 -3.24 32.93
N VAL A 117 34.24 -4.50 33.08
CA VAL A 117 33.60 -5.67 32.45
C VAL A 117 32.21 -5.90 33.03
N ILE A 118 32.04 -5.83 34.36
CA ILE A 118 30.73 -5.97 35.01
C ILE A 118 29.77 -4.86 34.56
N LYS A 119 30.23 -3.61 34.44
CA LYS A 119 29.41 -2.50 33.92
C LYS A 119 28.99 -2.72 32.46
N LYS A 120 29.93 -3.09 31.58
CA LYS A 120 29.63 -3.37 30.17
C LYS A 120 28.67 -4.56 30.01
N GLN A 121 28.89 -5.62 30.79
CA GLN A 121 28.02 -6.79 30.76
C GLN A 121 26.62 -6.52 31.34
N SER A 122 26.51 -5.68 32.38
CA SER A 122 25.22 -5.18 32.87
C SER A 122 24.46 -4.44 31.77
N GLN A 123 25.13 -3.54 31.03
CA GLN A 123 24.52 -2.78 29.94
C GLN A 123 24.01 -3.70 28.82
N LEU A 124 24.77 -4.72 28.42
CA LEU A 124 24.33 -5.68 27.40
C LEU A 124 23.12 -6.51 27.86
N SER A 125 23.05 -6.86 29.14
CA SER A 125 21.95 -7.68 29.68
C SER A 125 20.62 -6.94 29.72
N GLU A 126 20.64 -5.60 29.74
CA GLU A 126 19.45 -4.73 29.74
C GLU A 126 18.88 -4.48 28.33
N LEU A 127 19.65 -4.80 27.27
CA LEU A 127 19.24 -4.53 25.90
C LEU A 127 18.01 -5.36 25.52
N ARG A 128 17.00 -4.67 24.99
CA ARG A 128 15.76 -5.28 24.47
C ARG A 128 15.62 -5.13 22.95
N ASN A 129 16.08 -4.01 22.42
CA ASN A 129 15.98 -3.68 21.01
C ASN A 129 17.37 -3.41 20.48
N ILE A 130 17.86 -4.27 19.59
CA ILE A 130 19.20 -4.14 19.04
C ILE A 130 19.19 -4.20 17.52
N SER A 131 20.14 -3.49 16.92
CA SER A 131 20.39 -3.50 15.49
C SER A 131 21.86 -3.74 15.23
N LEU A 132 22.13 -4.90 14.63
CA LEU A 132 23.42 -5.31 14.09
C LEU A 132 23.39 -5.26 12.57
N ARG A 133 22.58 -4.35 12.00
CA ARG A 133 22.52 -4.16 10.55
C ARG A 133 23.89 -3.82 10.01
N ASN A 134 24.31 -4.54 8.96
CA ASN A 134 25.60 -4.31 8.29
C ASN A 134 26.82 -4.40 9.25
N CYS A 135 26.77 -5.28 10.24
CA CYS A 135 27.88 -5.54 11.17
C CYS A 135 28.72 -6.77 10.81
N ALA A 136 28.55 -7.31 9.59
CA ALA A 136 29.23 -8.49 9.09
C ALA A 136 29.06 -9.74 9.97
N VAL A 137 27.90 -9.90 10.62
CA VAL A 137 27.56 -11.11 11.38
C VAL A 137 27.47 -12.29 10.43
N SER A 138 28.21 -13.38 10.70
CA SER A 138 28.18 -14.58 9.85
C SER A 138 27.78 -15.86 10.57
N CYS A 139 27.87 -15.90 11.90
CA CYS A 139 27.51 -17.06 12.71
C CYS A 139 27.03 -16.69 14.13
N ALA A 140 26.44 -17.66 14.83
CA ALA A 140 25.99 -17.51 16.20
C ALA A 140 27.14 -17.41 17.22
N GLY A 141 28.26 -18.08 16.96
CA GLY A 141 29.35 -18.26 17.92
C GLY A 141 29.07 -19.39 18.93
N ASP A 142 29.65 -19.30 20.12
CA ASP A 142 29.56 -20.36 21.14
C ASP A 142 28.15 -20.50 21.72
N LYS A 143 27.69 -21.76 21.85
CA LYS A 143 26.37 -22.08 22.41
C LYS A 143 26.22 -21.58 23.85
N GLY A 144 25.13 -20.86 24.12
CA GLY A 144 24.77 -20.34 25.44
C GLY A 144 25.39 -18.98 25.76
N SER A 145 26.37 -18.52 24.98
CA SER A 145 27.02 -17.23 25.19
C SER A 145 26.06 -16.07 24.94
N ILE A 146 25.20 -16.16 23.93
CA ILE A 146 24.21 -15.10 23.61
C ILE A 146 23.19 -15.00 24.74
N ALA A 147 22.68 -16.13 25.21
CA ALA A 147 21.71 -16.19 26.31
C ALA A 147 22.28 -15.58 27.61
N THR A 148 23.57 -15.75 27.85
CA THR A 148 24.26 -15.22 29.03
C THR A 148 24.50 -13.72 28.92
N ALA A 149 24.91 -13.25 27.74
CA ALA A 149 25.23 -11.84 27.54
C ALA A 149 23.97 -10.96 27.42
N CYS A 150 22.93 -11.44 26.74
CA CYS A 150 21.80 -10.62 26.30
C CYS A 150 20.45 -11.37 26.38
N PRO A 151 20.02 -11.81 27.57
CA PRO A 151 18.81 -12.64 27.72
C PRO A 151 17.50 -11.93 27.37
N ASN A 152 17.48 -10.59 27.39
CA ASN A 152 16.27 -9.78 27.33
C ASN A 152 15.92 -9.23 25.93
N ILE A 153 16.65 -9.63 24.88
CA ILE A 153 16.41 -9.15 23.51
C ILE A 153 15.01 -9.61 23.05
N ARG A 154 14.26 -8.65 22.53
CA ARG A 154 12.92 -8.81 21.93
C ARG A 154 12.87 -8.39 20.48
N VAL A 155 13.65 -7.38 20.09
CA VAL A 155 13.73 -6.90 18.70
C VAL A 155 15.17 -7.00 18.25
N LEU A 156 15.41 -7.75 17.18
CA LEU A 156 16.72 -7.98 16.61
C LEU A 156 16.71 -7.68 15.12
N ASN A 157 17.51 -6.69 14.72
CA ASN A 157 17.80 -6.44 13.31
C ASN A 157 19.18 -7.01 12.94
N LEU A 158 19.19 -8.02 12.08
CA LEU A 158 20.35 -8.67 11.46
C LEU A 158 20.39 -8.46 9.94
N SER A 159 19.70 -7.44 9.42
CA SER A 159 19.69 -7.15 7.98
C SER A 159 21.08 -6.80 7.43
N GLN A 160 21.30 -7.08 6.15
CA GLN A 160 22.55 -6.78 5.42
C GLN A 160 23.82 -7.38 6.06
N ASN A 161 23.72 -8.61 6.58
CA ASN A 161 24.85 -9.33 7.19
C ASN A 161 25.38 -10.45 6.28
N LEU A 162 26.27 -11.29 6.82
CA LEU A 162 26.95 -12.38 6.13
C LEU A 162 26.38 -13.76 6.47
N LEU A 163 25.14 -13.81 6.96
CA LEU A 163 24.44 -15.07 7.26
C LEU A 163 24.13 -15.80 5.95
N SER A 164 24.66 -17.02 5.82
CA SER A 164 24.51 -17.87 4.62
C SER A 164 23.59 -19.07 4.83
N ALA A 165 23.25 -19.42 6.07
CA ALA A 165 22.50 -20.62 6.42
C ALA A 165 21.39 -20.29 7.42
N TRP A 166 20.22 -20.91 7.26
CA TRP A 166 19.12 -20.77 8.20
C TRP A 166 19.47 -21.36 9.58
N GLU A 167 20.30 -22.38 9.63
CA GLU A 167 20.74 -23.04 10.85
C GLU A 167 21.44 -22.04 11.81
N GLU A 168 22.28 -21.16 11.29
CA GLU A 168 22.94 -20.10 12.07
C GLU A 168 21.92 -19.12 12.67
N VAL A 169 20.87 -18.78 11.92
CA VAL A 169 19.78 -17.95 12.42
C VAL A 169 19.05 -18.65 13.57
N THR A 170 18.78 -19.96 13.42
CA THR A 170 18.16 -20.74 14.50
C THR A 170 19.06 -20.84 15.73
N ASP A 171 20.37 -21.00 15.56
CA ASP A 171 21.32 -21.07 16.67
C ASP A 171 21.42 -19.75 17.45
N ILE A 172 21.28 -18.60 16.78
CA ILE A 172 21.15 -17.29 17.43
C ILE A 172 19.82 -17.21 18.20
N ALA A 173 18.72 -17.55 17.53
CA ALA A 173 17.38 -17.34 18.06
C ALA A 173 16.99 -18.31 19.19
N ASP A 174 17.49 -19.54 19.19
CA ASP A 174 17.31 -20.52 20.26
C ASP A 174 17.82 -20.00 21.62
N GLN A 175 18.76 -19.06 21.58
CA GLN A 175 19.33 -18.42 22.77
C GLN A 175 18.53 -17.19 23.23
N LEU A 176 17.61 -16.69 22.40
CA LEU A 176 16.82 -15.46 22.63
C LEU A 176 15.34 -15.79 22.85
N ARG A 177 15.01 -16.29 24.04
CA ARG A 177 13.67 -16.81 24.38
C ARG A 177 12.53 -15.79 24.32
N HIS A 178 12.85 -14.49 24.35
CA HIS A 178 11.88 -13.40 24.33
C HIS A 178 11.84 -12.68 22.98
N LEU A 179 12.45 -13.22 21.93
CA LEU A 179 12.50 -12.59 20.62
C LEU A 179 11.09 -12.51 19.99
N GLU A 180 10.60 -11.30 19.82
CA GLU A 180 9.28 -10.97 19.24
C GLU A 180 9.40 -10.49 17.79
N VAL A 181 10.49 -9.81 17.43
CA VAL A 181 10.73 -9.22 16.10
C VAL A 181 12.12 -9.57 15.59
N LEU A 182 12.19 -10.15 14.39
CA LEU A 182 13.43 -10.51 13.73
C LEU A 182 13.47 -9.97 12.30
N ASP A 183 14.48 -9.18 11.98
CA ASP A 183 14.73 -8.68 10.63
C ASP A 183 16.02 -9.30 10.07
N LEU A 184 15.89 -10.07 9.00
CA LEU A 184 16.98 -10.75 8.30
C LEU A 184 17.13 -10.24 6.86
N SER A 185 16.52 -9.10 6.52
CA SER A 185 16.48 -8.57 5.17
C SER A 185 17.87 -8.48 4.53
N GLU A 186 17.97 -8.75 3.23
CA GLU A 186 19.22 -8.66 2.45
C GLU A 186 20.35 -9.59 2.95
N ASN A 187 20.01 -10.68 3.64
CA ASN A 187 20.89 -11.85 3.79
C ASN A 187 20.78 -12.79 2.58
N LYS A 188 21.66 -13.79 2.41
CA LYS A 188 21.52 -14.83 1.36
C LYS A 188 21.43 -16.19 2.04
N LEU A 189 20.24 -16.47 2.58
CA LEU A 189 20.01 -17.62 3.44
C LEU A 189 19.79 -18.87 2.58
N GLY A 190 20.65 -19.87 2.75
CA GLY A 190 20.42 -21.22 2.28
C GLY A 190 19.58 -22.00 3.29
N PHE A 191 18.53 -22.67 2.81
CA PHE A 191 17.72 -23.58 3.60
C PHE A 191 18.12 -25.01 3.25
N ALA A 192 18.72 -25.73 4.20
CA ALA A 192 19.18 -27.09 3.94
C ALA A 192 18.00 -28.00 3.52
N PRO A 193 18.20 -28.88 2.53
CA PRO A 193 17.21 -29.88 2.16
C PRO A 193 17.19 -30.99 3.22
N GLY A 194 16.30 -30.89 4.19
CA GLY A 194 16.06 -31.95 5.19
C GLY A 194 15.02 -31.54 6.23
N PRO A 195 14.43 -32.52 6.95
CA PRO A 195 13.61 -32.23 8.11
C PRO A 195 14.55 -31.79 9.25
N SER A 196 14.91 -30.50 9.28
CA SER A 196 15.48 -29.92 10.49
C SER A 196 14.37 -29.93 11.53
N ALA A 197 14.62 -30.53 12.70
CA ALA A 197 13.66 -30.48 13.80
C ALA A 197 13.27 -29.00 14.03
N PRO A 198 11.97 -28.66 14.15
CA PRO A 198 11.55 -27.27 14.25
C PRO A 198 12.03 -26.69 15.58
N ARG A 199 13.23 -26.10 15.54
CA ARG A 199 13.70 -25.17 16.55
C ARG A 199 12.74 -24.00 16.57
N THR A 200 12.14 -23.76 17.74
CA THR A 200 10.91 -23.00 17.85
C THR A 200 11.21 -21.58 18.33
N PHE A 201 10.98 -20.61 17.45
CA PHE A 201 10.81 -19.20 17.75
C PHE A 201 9.45 -18.98 18.45
N ALA A 202 9.34 -19.44 19.70
CA ALA A 202 8.06 -19.56 20.40
C ALA A 202 7.33 -18.23 20.63
N ALA A 203 8.06 -17.11 20.67
CA ALA A 203 7.51 -15.77 20.92
C ALA A 203 7.52 -14.85 19.69
N LEU A 204 8.00 -15.32 18.54
CA LEU A 204 8.22 -14.48 17.36
C LEU A 204 6.90 -14.11 16.70
N LYS A 205 6.61 -12.81 16.66
CA LYS A 205 5.41 -12.23 16.09
C LYS A 205 5.64 -11.57 14.74
N VAL A 206 6.85 -11.04 14.50
CA VAL A 206 7.20 -10.34 13.27
C VAL A 206 8.48 -10.92 12.70
N LEU A 207 8.42 -11.39 11.45
CA LEU A 207 9.59 -11.83 10.71
C LEU A 207 9.70 -11.07 9.38
N VAL A 208 10.87 -10.49 9.16
CA VAL A 208 11.21 -9.76 7.92
C VAL A 208 12.29 -10.52 7.16
N LEU A 209 11.93 -11.04 5.99
CA LEU A 209 12.80 -11.81 5.08
C LEU A 209 12.90 -11.12 3.71
N ASN A 210 12.94 -9.79 3.69
CA ASN A 210 12.94 -9.06 2.43
C ASN A 210 14.27 -9.24 1.69
N GLY A 211 14.24 -9.55 0.39
CA GLY A 211 15.44 -9.66 -0.44
C GLY A 211 16.42 -10.76 -0.01
N THR A 212 15.94 -11.81 0.68
CA THR A 212 16.79 -12.93 1.11
C THR A 212 16.98 -14.00 0.04
N GLY A 213 16.12 -14.01 -0.98
CA GLY A 213 16.05 -15.06 -2.00
C GLY A 213 15.29 -16.31 -1.53
N VAL A 214 14.52 -16.22 -0.44
CA VAL A 214 13.72 -17.34 0.08
C VAL A 214 12.57 -17.70 -0.86
N THR A 215 12.33 -18.99 -1.04
CA THR A 215 11.18 -19.51 -1.80
C THR A 215 9.98 -19.77 -0.90
N TRP A 216 8.77 -19.83 -1.49
CA TRP A 216 7.56 -20.13 -0.73
C TRP A 216 7.61 -21.48 -0.01
N ALA A 217 8.12 -22.53 -0.68
CA ALA A 217 8.26 -23.85 -0.08
C ALA A 217 9.22 -23.87 1.13
N GLU A 218 10.27 -23.05 1.11
CA GLU A 218 11.18 -22.89 2.25
C GLU A 218 10.51 -22.15 3.41
N VAL A 219 9.73 -21.11 3.13
CA VAL A 219 8.90 -20.43 4.15
C VAL A 219 7.99 -21.44 4.85
N LEU A 220 7.27 -22.28 4.10
CA LEU A 220 6.36 -23.27 4.66
C LEU A 220 7.07 -24.37 5.44
N ARG A 221 8.24 -24.83 4.97
CA ARG A 221 9.06 -25.81 5.68
C ARG A 221 9.49 -25.29 7.06
N CYS A 222 9.85 -24.01 7.13
CA CYS A 222 10.22 -23.38 8.39
C CYS A 222 9.00 -23.00 9.23
N ALA A 223 7.81 -22.82 8.64
CA ALA A 223 6.56 -22.30 9.25
C ALA A 223 6.19 -22.91 10.61
N ALA A 224 6.50 -24.19 10.82
CA ALA A 224 6.27 -24.87 12.10
C ALA A 224 7.07 -24.29 13.28
N GLY A 225 8.21 -23.65 13.02
CA GLY A 225 9.06 -23.07 14.05
C GLY A 225 8.57 -21.73 14.62
N TRP A 226 7.52 -21.12 14.09
CA TRP A 226 7.09 -19.74 14.39
C TRP A 226 5.56 -19.75 14.58
N PRO A 227 5.07 -20.49 15.60
CA PRO A 227 3.65 -20.85 15.74
C PRO A 227 2.73 -19.65 16.04
N VAL A 228 3.28 -18.56 16.55
CA VAL A 228 2.54 -17.35 16.95
C VAL A 228 2.80 -16.16 16.03
N LEU A 229 3.36 -16.40 14.83
CA LEU A 229 3.68 -15.33 13.89
C LEU A 229 2.44 -14.56 13.44
N GLU A 230 2.49 -13.24 13.55
CA GLU A 230 1.41 -12.33 13.16
C GLU A 230 1.76 -11.55 11.87
N GLU A 231 3.02 -11.21 11.65
CA GLU A 231 3.45 -10.42 10.49
C GLU A 231 4.62 -11.08 9.75
N LEU A 232 4.46 -11.21 8.44
CA LEU A 232 5.45 -11.80 7.55
C LEU A 232 5.72 -10.90 6.35
N TYR A 233 6.98 -10.47 6.22
CA TYR A 233 7.44 -9.65 5.11
C TYR A 233 8.38 -10.44 4.20
N LEU A 234 7.98 -10.59 2.94
CA LEU A 234 8.65 -11.40 1.91
C LEU A 234 8.94 -10.59 0.65
N LYS A 235 9.16 -9.28 0.78
CA LYS A 235 9.36 -8.37 -0.35
C LYS A 235 10.61 -8.74 -1.16
N SER A 236 10.53 -8.64 -2.49
CA SER A 236 11.67 -8.76 -3.40
C SER A 236 12.43 -10.10 -3.31
N ASN A 237 11.73 -11.23 -3.25
CA ASN A 237 12.33 -12.57 -3.18
C ASN A 237 12.17 -13.41 -4.45
N ASN A 238 11.51 -12.87 -5.48
CA ASN A 238 11.09 -13.61 -6.67
C ASN A 238 10.24 -14.85 -6.33
N ILE A 239 9.34 -14.71 -5.36
CA ILE A 239 8.48 -15.80 -4.89
C ILE A 239 7.42 -16.17 -5.93
N THR A 240 7.17 -17.47 -6.03
CA THR A 240 6.00 -18.09 -6.65
C THR A 240 5.28 -18.88 -5.57
N ILE A 241 3.97 -18.66 -5.37
CA ILE A 241 3.19 -19.38 -4.36
C ILE A 241 2.85 -20.75 -4.94
N SER A 242 3.61 -21.77 -4.55
CA SER A 242 3.50 -23.11 -5.13
C SER A 242 2.46 -24.01 -4.45
N GLU A 243 2.13 -23.75 -3.18
CA GLU A 243 1.27 -24.61 -2.39
C GLU A 243 0.56 -23.85 -1.26
N ARG A 244 -0.53 -24.43 -0.75
CA ARG A 244 -1.31 -23.84 0.33
C ARG A 244 -0.59 -23.99 1.69
N PRO A 245 -0.57 -22.95 2.55
CA PRO A 245 -0.11 -23.07 3.94
C PRO A 245 -1.13 -23.87 4.78
N ALA A 246 -1.08 -25.20 4.70
CA ALA A 246 -1.90 -26.10 5.51
C ALA A 246 -1.32 -26.19 6.93
N ASP A 247 -2.15 -25.90 7.94
CA ASP A 247 -1.81 -25.97 9.38
C ASP A 247 -0.62 -25.11 9.85
N VAL A 248 -0.08 -24.28 8.98
CA VAL A 248 1.01 -23.35 9.26
C VAL A 248 0.60 -21.91 8.96
N LEU A 249 1.30 -20.93 9.52
CA LEU A 249 0.99 -19.49 9.35
C LEU A 249 -0.44 -19.10 9.77
N GLN A 250 -1.07 -19.90 10.66
CA GLN A 250 -2.49 -19.73 11.04
C GLN A 250 -2.75 -18.45 11.83
N MET A 251 -1.71 -17.86 12.44
CA MET A 251 -1.79 -16.62 13.22
C MET A 251 -1.49 -15.37 12.40
N VAL A 252 -1.08 -15.52 11.12
CA VAL A 252 -0.65 -14.40 10.28
C VAL A 252 -1.82 -13.49 9.98
N LYS A 253 -1.65 -12.21 10.35
CA LYS A 253 -2.55 -11.10 10.12
C LYS A 253 -2.06 -10.21 8.99
N LEU A 254 -0.75 -10.06 8.82
CA LEU A 254 -0.15 -9.25 7.77
C LEU A 254 0.80 -10.10 6.93
N LEU A 255 0.57 -10.10 5.62
CA LEU A 255 1.46 -10.72 4.65
C LEU A 255 1.87 -9.70 3.59
N ASP A 256 3.18 -9.45 3.47
CA ASP A 256 3.76 -8.59 2.43
C ASP A 256 4.48 -9.44 1.38
N LEU A 257 3.94 -9.43 0.16
CA LEU A 257 4.47 -10.13 -1.02
C LEU A 257 4.95 -9.14 -2.09
N SER A 258 5.23 -7.89 -1.72
CA SER A 258 5.60 -6.83 -2.66
C SER A 258 6.82 -7.19 -3.52
N SER A 259 6.88 -6.69 -4.74
CA SER A 259 7.99 -6.88 -5.68
C SER A 259 8.33 -8.35 -5.95
N ASN A 260 7.33 -9.24 -5.91
CA ASN A 260 7.42 -10.62 -6.36
C ASN A 260 6.59 -10.79 -7.65
N GLN A 261 7.18 -10.38 -8.78
CA GLN A 261 6.49 -10.26 -10.08
C GLN A 261 6.08 -11.59 -10.74
N LEU A 262 6.41 -12.73 -10.12
CA LEU A 262 6.03 -14.07 -10.58
C LEU A 262 4.69 -14.55 -9.99
N ILE A 263 4.07 -13.75 -9.11
CA ILE A 263 2.80 -14.08 -8.47
C ILE A 263 1.64 -13.71 -9.42
N ASP A 264 0.80 -14.69 -9.72
CA ASP A 264 -0.42 -14.54 -10.50
C ASP A 264 -1.70 -14.66 -9.63
N GLU A 265 -2.87 -14.47 -10.24
CA GLU A 265 -4.15 -14.54 -9.54
C GLU A 265 -4.44 -15.92 -8.93
N ASN A 266 -4.08 -17.02 -9.60
CA ASN A 266 -4.36 -18.38 -9.13
C ASN A 266 -3.53 -18.71 -7.89
N GLN A 267 -2.28 -18.23 -7.89
CA GLN A 267 -1.37 -18.33 -6.77
C GLN A 267 -1.90 -17.61 -5.52
N LEU A 268 -2.53 -16.44 -5.67
CA LEU A 268 -3.15 -15.74 -4.54
C LEU A 268 -4.31 -16.54 -3.92
N PHE A 269 -5.02 -17.37 -4.70
CA PHE A 269 -6.09 -18.21 -4.15
C PHE A 269 -5.58 -19.31 -3.21
N LEU A 270 -4.30 -19.69 -3.31
CA LEU A 270 -3.68 -20.66 -2.39
C LEU A 270 -3.56 -20.12 -0.97
N ILE A 271 -3.41 -18.80 -0.81
CA ILE A 271 -3.34 -18.12 0.50
C ILE A 271 -4.68 -17.51 0.93
N ALA A 272 -5.71 -17.58 0.10
CA ALA A 272 -7.02 -16.97 0.35
C ALA A 272 -7.74 -17.48 1.60
N TYR A 273 -7.35 -18.65 2.10
CA TYR A 273 -7.99 -19.30 3.24
C TYR A 273 -7.20 -19.16 4.55
N LEU A 274 -6.20 -18.27 4.60
CA LEU A 274 -5.55 -17.91 5.85
C LEU A 274 -6.58 -17.32 6.81
N PRO A 275 -6.81 -17.93 8.00
CA PRO A 275 -8.00 -17.68 8.80
C PRO A 275 -7.98 -16.36 9.56
N ARG A 276 -6.84 -15.65 9.58
CA ARG A 276 -6.65 -14.40 10.33
C ARG A 276 -6.03 -13.29 9.49
N LEU A 277 -5.88 -13.49 8.18
CA LEU A 277 -5.24 -12.50 7.32
C LEU A 277 -6.11 -11.25 7.20
N GLU A 278 -5.65 -10.16 7.81
CA GLU A 278 -6.32 -8.86 7.89
C GLU A 278 -5.71 -7.85 6.90
N GLN A 279 -4.42 -7.98 6.59
CA GLN A 279 -3.70 -7.10 5.70
C GLN A 279 -2.87 -7.87 4.68
N LEU A 280 -3.04 -7.52 3.40
CA LEU A 280 -2.28 -8.09 2.29
C LEU A 280 -1.63 -6.97 1.48
N ILE A 281 -0.31 -7.04 1.33
CA ILE A 281 0.49 -6.06 0.58
C ILE A 281 1.03 -6.72 -0.69
N LEU A 282 0.56 -6.24 -1.83
CA LEU A 282 0.86 -6.73 -3.18
C LEU A 282 1.40 -5.58 -4.05
N ARG A 283 2.34 -4.77 -3.52
CA ARG A 283 2.91 -3.67 -4.30
C ARG A 283 3.81 -4.22 -5.39
N ASP A 284 3.74 -3.70 -6.61
CA ASP A 284 4.72 -4.02 -7.67
C ASP A 284 4.86 -5.53 -7.93
N ILE A 285 3.74 -6.26 -7.93
CA ILE A 285 3.71 -7.67 -8.34
C ILE A 285 3.34 -7.85 -9.82
N GLY A 286 2.95 -6.76 -10.50
CA GLY A 286 2.56 -6.79 -11.91
C GLY A 286 1.13 -7.28 -12.16
N ILE A 287 0.29 -7.40 -11.12
CA ILE A 287 -1.09 -7.87 -11.28
C ILE A 287 -1.92 -6.89 -12.12
N SER A 288 -2.74 -7.42 -13.03
CA SER A 288 -3.57 -6.63 -13.94
C SER A 288 -5.05 -7.05 -13.90
N SER A 289 -5.32 -8.33 -13.64
CA SER A 289 -6.65 -8.90 -13.44
C SER A 289 -6.72 -9.66 -12.11
N LEU A 290 -7.96 -9.80 -11.63
CA LEU A 290 -8.31 -10.64 -10.49
C LEU A 290 -9.75 -11.09 -10.72
N HIS A 291 -10.04 -12.38 -10.56
CA HIS A 291 -11.41 -12.90 -10.65
C HIS A 291 -11.66 -13.98 -9.60
N PHE A 292 -12.65 -13.77 -8.74
CA PHE A 292 -13.02 -14.75 -7.72
C PHE A 292 -14.00 -15.80 -8.28
N PRO A 293 -13.56 -17.06 -8.51
CA PRO A 293 -14.37 -18.06 -9.22
C PRO A 293 -15.54 -18.61 -8.39
N ASN A 294 -15.51 -18.42 -7.07
CA ASN A 294 -16.53 -18.93 -6.15
C ASN A 294 -17.67 -17.93 -5.88
N ALA A 295 -17.70 -16.79 -6.56
CA ALA A 295 -18.71 -15.76 -6.37
C ALA A 295 -19.15 -15.16 -7.70
N GLY A 296 -20.45 -15.23 -7.97
CA GLY A 296 -21.08 -14.59 -9.11
C GLY A 296 -21.12 -13.05 -8.99
N ILE A 297 -21.70 -12.42 -10.00
CA ILE A 297 -21.84 -10.95 -10.06
C ILE A 297 -22.68 -10.46 -8.88
N GLY A 298 -22.18 -9.45 -8.16
CA GLY A 298 -22.87 -8.87 -7.00
C GLY A 298 -22.90 -9.74 -5.74
N CYS A 299 -22.36 -10.96 -5.78
CA CYS A 299 -22.24 -11.84 -4.63
C CYS A 299 -20.91 -11.61 -3.88
N LYS A 300 -20.88 -11.96 -2.59
CA LYS A 300 -19.63 -11.92 -1.80
C LYS A 300 -18.88 -13.26 -1.88
N THR A 301 -17.55 -13.20 -1.86
CA THR A 301 -16.68 -14.38 -1.86
C THR A 301 -16.37 -14.86 -0.44
N SER A 302 -16.22 -16.18 -0.27
CA SER A 302 -15.68 -16.78 0.96
C SER A 302 -14.14 -16.73 1.04
N MET A 303 -13.46 -16.30 -0.02
CA MET A 303 -12.01 -16.09 -0.05
C MET A 303 -11.66 -14.83 0.75
N PHE A 304 -10.52 -14.85 1.43
CA PHE A 304 -10.01 -13.75 2.25
C PHE A 304 -11.05 -13.20 3.26
N PRO A 305 -11.63 -14.05 4.12
CA PRO A 305 -12.81 -13.72 4.93
C PRO A 305 -12.61 -12.51 5.86
N PHE A 306 -11.38 -12.31 6.36
CA PHE A 306 -11.05 -11.24 7.32
C PHE A 306 -10.18 -10.13 6.73
N LEU A 307 -9.94 -10.13 5.41
CA LEU A 307 -9.07 -9.15 4.78
C LEU A 307 -9.71 -7.76 4.82
N GLN A 308 -9.09 -6.86 5.58
CA GLN A 308 -9.54 -5.49 5.82
C GLN A 308 -8.72 -4.47 5.05
N ASN A 309 -7.42 -4.71 4.87
CA ASN A 309 -6.53 -3.77 4.22
C ASN A 309 -5.80 -4.43 3.04
N LEU A 310 -6.04 -3.89 1.84
CA LEU A 310 -5.40 -4.37 0.62
C LEU A 310 -4.57 -3.24 -0.02
N ILE A 311 -3.29 -3.52 -0.25
CA ILE A 311 -2.38 -2.59 -0.93
C ILE A 311 -1.95 -3.22 -2.25
N VAL A 312 -2.39 -2.62 -3.37
CA VAL A 312 -2.11 -3.05 -4.75
C VAL A 312 -1.48 -1.91 -5.56
N ASP A 313 -0.69 -1.08 -4.90
CA ASP A 313 0.04 0.01 -5.53
C ASP A 313 1.05 -0.49 -6.56
N ASP A 314 1.42 0.36 -7.53
CA ASP A 314 2.49 0.09 -8.50
C ASP A 314 2.24 -1.16 -9.37
N ASN A 315 0.99 -1.46 -9.69
CA ASN A 315 0.61 -2.60 -10.52
C ASN A 315 0.11 -2.17 -11.90
N GLN A 316 -0.38 -3.13 -12.70
CA GLN A 316 -0.83 -2.92 -14.07
C GLN A 316 -2.37 -2.92 -14.18
N ILE A 317 -3.04 -2.42 -13.14
CA ILE A 317 -4.50 -2.39 -13.07
C ILE A 317 -5.03 -1.27 -13.98
N SER A 318 -5.57 -1.66 -15.13
CA SER A 318 -6.16 -0.75 -16.12
C SER A 318 -7.67 -0.90 -16.31
N GLN A 319 -8.24 -2.03 -15.87
CA GLN A 319 -9.64 -2.39 -16.12
C GLN A 319 -10.50 -2.26 -14.85
N TRP A 320 -11.75 -1.84 -15.03
CA TRP A 320 -12.74 -1.74 -13.95
C TRP A 320 -13.15 -3.10 -13.38
N SER A 321 -13.01 -4.18 -14.14
CA SER A 321 -13.29 -5.55 -13.70
C SER A 321 -12.51 -5.90 -12.43
N PHE A 322 -11.25 -5.47 -12.32
CA PHE A 322 -10.44 -5.65 -11.12
C PHE A 322 -11.11 -5.01 -9.89
N MET A 323 -11.53 -3.75 -10.00
CA MET A 323 -12.17 -3.02 -8.90
C MET A 323 -13.54 -3.60 -8.53
N ASN A 324 -14.30 -4.07 -9.53
CA ASN A 324 -15.58 -4.72 -9.32
C ASN A 324 -15.43 -6.03 -8.51
N GLU A 325 -14.36 -6.78 -8.74
CA GLU A 325 -14.06 -8.03 -8.02
C GLU A 325 -13.68 -7.77 -6.55
N LEU A 326 -13.05 -6.63 -6.25
CA LEU A 326 -12.75 -6.24 -4.87
C LEU A 326 -14.01 -6.01 -4.01
N ASP A 327 -15.14 -5.62 -4.60
CA ASP A 327 -16.39 -5.50 -3.84
C ASP A 327 -16.85 -6.85 -3.28
N LYS A 328 -16.47 -7.97 -3.91
CA LYS A 328 -16.82 -9.32 -3.42
C LYS A 328 -16.19 -9.64 -2.06
N LEU A 329 -15.11 -8.96 -1.67
CA LEU A 329 -14.42 -9.16 -0.39
C LEU A 329 -15.27 -8.64 0.77
N GLN A 330 -15.72 -9.54 1.65
CA GLN A 330 -16.70 -9.22 2.70
C GLN A 330 -16.22 -8.17 3.71
N SER A 331 -14.94 -8.19 4.06
CA SER A 331 -14.39 -7.41 5.17
C SER A 331 -13.51 -6.23 4.73
N LEU A 332 -13.41 -5.96 3.42
CA LEU A 332 -12.48 -4.95 2.89
C LEU A 332 -12.89 -3.53 3.34
N ARG A 333 -11.99 -2.84 4.04
CA ARG A 333 -12.21 -1.48 4.57
C ARG A 333 -11.22 -0.46 4.02
N SER A 334 -9.98 -0.87 3.76
CA SER A 334 -8.91 0.00 3.27
C SER A 334 -8.35 -0.56 1.98
N LEU A 335 -8.26 0.30 0.96
CA LEU A 335 -7.65 -0.01 -0.32
C LEU A 335 -6.60 1.06 -0.64
N SER A 336 -5.41 0.62 -1.01
CA SER A 336 -4.40 1.47 -1.66
C SER A 336 -4.15 0.93 -3.07
N CYS A 337 -4.34 1.76 -4.08
CA CYS A 337 -4.16 1.41 -5.49
C CYS A 337 -3.44 2.54 -6.25
N LEU A 338 -2.47 3.17 -5.58
CA LEU A 338 -1.66 4.26 -6.13
C LEU A 338 -0.83 3.78 -7.32
N ARG A 339 -0.58 4.69 -8.28
CA ARG A 339 0.31 4.44 -9.42
C ARG A 339 -0.06 3.20 -10.23
N ASN A 340 -1.36 3.04 -10.49
CA ASN A 340 -1.90 2.08 -11.46
C ASN A 340 -2.43 2.84 -12.68
N PRO A 341 -2.43 2.25 -13.90
CA PRO A 341 -3.00 2.88 -15.08
C PRO A 341 -4.42 3.46 -14.88
N LEU A 342 -5.27 2.79 -14.10
CA LEU A 342 -6.62 3.25 -13.78
C LEU A 342 -6.66 4.51 -12.86
N THR A 343 -5.62 4.74 -12.06
CA THR A 343 -5.58 5.80 -11.04
C THR A 343 -4.63 6.96 -11.37
N VAL A 344 -4.01 6.94 -12.56
CA VAL A 344 -3.12 7.99 -13.05
C VAL A 344 -3.73 8.72 -14.25
N GLY A 345 -3.33 9.98 -14.47
CA GLY A 345 -3.77 10.79 -15.61
C GLY A 345 -4.88 11.80 -15.28
N SER A 346 -5.42 12.47 -16.31
CA SER A 346 -6.37 13.57 -16.16
C SER A 346 -7.72 13.15 -15.55
N GLY A 347 -8.12 11.89 -15.71
CA GLY A 347 -9.34 11.31 -15.15
C GLY A 347 -9.20 10.74 -13.74
N ALA A 348 -8.03 10.83 -13.10
CA ALA A 348 -7.75 10.14 -11.84
C ALA A 348 -8.75 10.47 -10.73
N LYS A 349 -9.14 11.75 -10.56
CA LYS A 349 -10.11 12.16 -9.53
C LYS A 349 -11.48 11.49 -9.72
N THR A 350 -12.01 11.52 -10.94
CA THR A 350 -13.28 10.87 -11.29
C THR A 350 -13.20 9.35 -11.12
N ASN A 351 -12.06 8.75 -11.49
CA ASN A 351 -11.85 7.31 -11.28
C ASN A 351 -11.83 6.96 -9.79
N LEU A 352 -11.19 7.76 -8.93
CA LEU A 352 -11.22 7.53 -7.49
C LEU A 352 -12.66 7.60 -6.93
N GLN A 353 -13.47 8.57 -7.38
CA GLN A 353 -14.89 8.63 -7.02
C GLN A 353 -15.64 7.36 -7.46
N PHE A 354 -15.42 6.87 -8.67
CA PHE A 354 -16.04 5.63 -9.12
C PHE A 354 -15.56 4.39 -8.36
N ILE A 355 -14.32 4.34 -7.88
CA ILE A 355 -13.85 3.27 -6.98
C ILE A 355 -14.66 3.28 -5.68
N ILE A 356 -14.85 4.46 -5.07
CA ILE A 356 -15.68 4.63 -3.86
C ILE A 356 -17.12 4.14 -4.10
N ALA A 357 -17.70 4.47 -5.25
CA ALA A 357 -19.04 4.04 -5.64
C ALA A 357 -19.13 2.56 -6.04
N LYS A 358 -18.04 1.93 -6.49
CA LYS A 358 -18.01 0.52 -6.89
C LYS A 358 -17.69 -0.45 -5.75
N ILE A 359 -17.08 0.02 -4.67
CA ILE A 359 -16.75 -0.79 -3.48
C ILE A 359 -17.49 -0.24 -2.25
N GLY A 360 -18.57 -0.91 -1.85
CA GLY A 360 -19.55 -0.36 -0.90
C GLY A 360 -19.08 -0.26 0.54
N GLN A 361 -18.29 -1.22 0.97
CA GLN A 361 -17.78 -1.35 2.34
C GLN A 361 -16.51 -0.53 2.62
N LEU A 362 -15.96 0.15 1.60
CA LEU A 362 -14.68 0.84 1.70
C LEU A 362 -14.77 2.07 2.64
N GLN A 363 -13.85 2.18 3.58
CA GLN A 363 -13.74 3.28 4.55
C GLN A 363 -12.54 4.18 4.26
N THR A 364 -11.50 3.64 3.63
CA THR A 364 -10.28 4.38 3.31
C THR A 364 -9.80 4.02 1.91
N LEU A 365 -9.49 5.04 1.10
CA LEU A 365 -8.91 4.89 -0.23
C LEU A 365 -7.60 5.68 -0.30
N ASN A 366 -6.51 5.03 -0.68
CA ASN A 366 -5.17 5.62 -0.79
C ASN A 366 -4.74 6.38 0.49
N ARG A 367 -5.07 5.82 1.66
CA ARG A 367 -4.83 6.38 3.01
C ARG A 367 -5.64 7.63 3.35
N CYS A 368 -6.63 7.99 2.54
CA CYS A 368 -7.62 9.02 2.85
C CYS A 368 -8.91 8.37 3.34
N GLU A 369 -9.45 8.86 4.45
CA GLU A 369 -10.77 8.46 4.94
C GLU A 369 -11.86 8.93 3.96
N ILE A 370 -12.82 8.06 3.68
CA ILE A 370 -13.97 8.38 2.82
C ILE A 370 -15.10 8.89 3.71
N LEU A 371 -15.40 10.18 3.59
CA LEU A 371 -16.49 10.78 4.37
C LEU A 371 -17.87 10.36 3.83
N PRO A 372 -18.92 10.30 4.66
CA PRO A 372 -20.27 9.95 4.23
C PRO A 372 -20.79 10.81 3.07
N GLU A 373 -20.50 12.12 3.08
CA GLU A 373 -20.89 13.08 2.05
C GLU A 373 -20.15 12.81 0.74
N GLU A 374 -18.85 12.48 0.81
CA GLU A 374 -18.03 12.11 -0.34
C GLU A 374 -18.55 10.83 -0.99
N ARG A 375 -18.85 9.81 -0.17
CA ARG A 375 -19.46 8.56 -0.66
C ARG A 375 -20.80 8.81 -1.33
N ARG A 376 -21.67 9.62 -0.73
CA ARG A 376 -22.97 9.97 -1.31
C ARG A 376 -22.80 10.69 -2.65
N GLY A 377 -21.89 11.66 -2.74
CA GLY A 377 -21.57 12.36 -3.97
C GLY A 377 -21.06 11.40 -5.06
N ALA A 378 -20.09 10.55 -4.71
CA ALA A 378 -19.52 9.55 -5.62
C ALA A 378 -20.58 8.56 -6.15
N GLU A 379 -21.47 8.07 -5.29
CA GLU A 379 -22.55 7.15 -5.68
C GLU A 379 -23.61 7.83 -6.56
N LEU A 380 -23.90 9.13 -6.34
CA LEU A 380 -24.78 9.91 -7.21
C LEU A 380 -24.15 10.17 -8.57
N ASP A 381 -22.88 10.57 -8.62
CA ASP A 381 -22.16 10.81 -9.87
C ASP A 381 -22.02 9.53 -10.69
N TYR A 382 -21.75 8.40 -10.02
CA TYR A 382 -21.75 7.07 -10.64
C TYR A 382 -23.12 6.71 -11.24
N ARG A 383 -24.22 6.95 -10.52
CA ARG A 383 -25.57 6.72 -11.04
C ARG A 383 -25.87 7.58 -12.26
N LYS A 384 -25.52 8.87 -12.21
CA LYS A 384 -25.73 9.82 -13.32
C LYS A 384 -24.90 9.44 -14.54
N ALA A 385 -23.64 9.07 -14.35
CA ALA A 385 -22.72 8.72 -15.42
C ALA A 385 -23.23 7.50 -16.22
N PHE A 386 -23.66 6.43 -15.55
CA PHE A 386 -24.03 5.17 -16.19
C PHE A 386 -25.54 4.93 -16.31
N GLY A 387 -26.36 5.97 -16.07
CA GLY A 387 -27.83 5.84 -16.06
C GLY A 387 -28.47 5.63 -17.42
N ASN A 388 -27.89 6.16 -18.49
CA ASN A 388 -28.37 5.91 -19.85
C ASN A 388 -28.03 4.48 -20.28
N GLU A 389 -26.78 4.06 -20.07
CA GLU A 389 -26.33 2.68 -20.33
C GLU A 389 -27.17 1.66 -19.55
N TRP A 390 -27.49 1.95 -18.29
CA TRP A 390 -28.39 1.09 -17.51
C TRP A 390 -29.78 0.95 -18.13
N LYS A 391 -30.39 2.06 -18.58
CA LYS A 391 -31.71 2.03 -19.24
C LYS A 391 -31.66 1.26 -20.55
N GLU A 392 -30.63 1.49 -21.36
CA GLU A 392 -30.40 0.78 -22.63
C GLU A 392 -30.19 -0.72 -22.41
N ALA A 393 -29.54 -1.10 -21.31
CA ALA A 393 -29.35 -2.49 -20.91
C ALA A 393 -30.63 -3.17 -20.40
N GLY A 394 -31.77 -2.48 -20.29
CA GLY A 394 -33.03 -3.02 -19.76
C GLY A 394 -33.34 -2.62 -18.30
N GLY A 395 -32.62 -1.63 -17.78
CA GLY A 395 -32.81 -1.07 -16.44
C GLY A 395 -34.07 -0.21 -16.32
N HIS A 396 -34.75 -0.29 -15.16
CA HIS A 396 -35.97 0.47 -14.91
C HIS A 396 -36.12 0.86 -13.43
N GLN A 397 -36.76 2.00 -13.15
CA GLN A 397 -36.98 2.50 -11.77
C GLN A 397 -37.91 1.59 -10.96
N ASP A 398 -38.97 1.09 -11.61
CA ASP A 398 -39.83 0.01 -11.08
C ASP A 398 -39.03 -1.30 -10.90
N PRO A 399 -38.88 -1.82 -9.66
CA PRO A 399 -38.15 -3.05 -9.38
C PRO A 399 -38.67 -4.29 -10.14
N HIS A 400 -39.95 -4.34 -10.48
CA HIS A 400 -40.53 -5.47 -11.21
C HIS A 400 -40.14 -5.48 -12.69
N LYS A 401 -39.86 -4.31 -13.26
CA LYS A 401 -39.46 -4.13 -14.67
C LYS A 401 -37.95 -4.03 -14.86
N ASN A 402 -37.20 -3.85 -13.77
CA ASN A 402 -35.75 -3.71 -13.81
C ASN A 402 -35.08 -5.05 -14.17
N ARG A 403 -34.64 -5.18 -15.43
CA ARG A 403 -34.00 -6.39 -15.98
C ARG A 403 -32.77 -6.02 -16.83
N PRO A 404 -31.74 -5.41 -16.24
CA PRO A 404 -30.50 -5.11 -16.96
C PRO A 404 -29.83 -6.39 -17.46
N ASN A 405 -29.18 -6.32 -18.61
CA ASN A 405 -28.43 -7.42 -19.19
C ASN A 405 -27.18 -7.80 -18.36
N GLU A 406 -26.63 -8.98 -18.62
CA GLU A 406 -25.50 -9.53 -17.86
C GLU A 406 -24.21 -8.73 -18.04
N GLU A 407 -23.99 -8.16 -19.24
CA GLU A 407 -22.82 -7.32 -19.55
C GLU A 407 -22.77 -6.07 -18.66
N PHE A 408 -23.90 -5.36 -18.54
CA PHE A 408 -24.02 -4.20 -17.67
C PHE A 408 -23.86 -4.59 -16.20
N LEU A 409 -24.46 -5.72 -15.78
CA LEU A 409 -24.32 -6.21 -14.42
C LEU A 409 -22.86 -6.55 -14.06
N ALA A 410 -22.11 -7.16 -14.99
CA ALA A 410 -20.68 -7.47 -14.79
C ALA A 410 -19.82 -6.20 -14.71
N ALA A 411 -20.10 -5.20 -15.56
CA ALA A 411 -19.41 -3.91 -15.55
C ALA A 411 -19.78 -3.04 -14.33
N HIS A 412 -20.99 -3.18 -13.81
CA HIS A 412 -21.55 -2.34 -12.75
C HIS A 412 -22.29 -3.11 -11.64
N PRO A 413 -21.64 -4.03 -10.89
CA PRO A 413 -22.33 -4.96 -9.98
C PRO A 413 -23.14 -4.29 -8.86
N ARG A 414 -22.70 -3.12 -8.38
CA ARG A 414 -23.40 -2.36 -7.32
C ARG A 414 -24.53 -1.47 -7.84
N TYR A 415 -24.67 -1.28 -9.14
CA TYR A 415 -25.58 -0.25 -9.68
C TYR A 415 -27.04 -0.51 -9.31
N GLN A 416 -27.48 -1.76 -9.41
CA GLN A 416 -28.84 -2.16 -9.06
C GLN A 416 -29.15 -1.90 -7.58
N PHE A 417 -28.21 -2.21 -6.68
CA PHE A 417 -28.35 -1.95 -5.25
C PHE A 417 -28.51 -0.45 -4.97
N LEU A 418 -27.72 0.39 -5.63
CA LEU A 418 -27.80 1.85 -5.47
C LEU A 418 -29.13 2.42 -5.98
N CYS A 419 -29.66 1.90 -7.10
CA CYS A 419 -30.98 2.29 -7.59
C CYS A 419 -32.11 1.87 -6.65
N GLN A 420 -32.05 0.66 -6.08
CA GLN A 420 -33.04 0.17 -5.11
C GLN A 420 -32.98 0.95 -3.78
N SER A 421 -31.78 1.21 -3.26
CA SER A 421 -31.57 2.02 -2.06
C SER A 421 -32.17 3.42 -2.23
N ALA A 422 -31.90 4.08 -3.37
CA ALA A 422 -32.48 5.38 -3.67
C ALA A 422 -34.01 5.33 -3.86
N TYR A 423 -34.54 4.25 -4.44
CA TYR A 423 -35.98 4.05 -4.56
C TYR A 423 -36.67 3.84 -3.20
N LEU A 424 -36.05 3.08 -2.30
CA LEU A 424 -36.54 2.92 -0.93
C LEU A 424 -36.48 4.23 -0.15
N ALA A 425 -35.39 4.99 -0.28
CA ALA A 425 -35.28 6.33 0.30
C ALA A 425 -36.33 7.30 -0.29
N PHE A 426 -36.62 7.21 -1.58
CA PHE A 426 -37.70 7.95 -2.25
C PHE A 426 -39.07 7.60 -1.66
N LEU A 427 -39.33 6.32 -1.37
CA LEU A 427 -40.58 5.87 -0.76
C LEU A 427 -40.69 6.28 0.72
N GLU A 428 -39.58 6.34 1.46
CA GLU A 428 -39.54 6.62 2.89
C GLU A 428 -39.50 8.12 3.22
N TYR A 429 -38.82 8.93 2.40
CA TYR A 429 -38.57 10.36 2.66
C TYR A 429 -39.19 11.32 1.63
N GLY A 430 -39.85 10.80 0.58
CA GLY A 430 -40.39 11.61 -0.52
C GLY A 430 -39.31 12.00 -1.54
N ALA A 431 -39.76 12.37 -2.74
CA ALA A 431 -38.91 12.58 -3.92
C ALA A 431 -37.82 13.66 -3.73
N PRO A 432 -36.55 13.40 -4.08
CA PRO A 432 -35.68 14.44 -4.59
C PRO A 432 -36.26 14.93 -5.92
N GLU A 433 -36.32 16.25 -6.11
CA GLU A 433 -36.95 16.91 -7.27
C GLU A 433 -36.48 16.31 -8.62
N ASP A 434 -37.39 16.24 -9.60
CA ASP A 434 -37.27 15.63 -10.95
C ASP A 434 -36.09 16.11 -11.85
N GLY A 435 -35.10 16.81 -11.29
CA GLY A 435 -33.92 17.32 -11.97
C GLY A 435 -32.76 16.34 -12.13
N GLU A 436 -32.70 15.23 -11.39
CA GLU A 436 -31.45 14.43 -11.29
C GLU A 436 -31.10 13.55 -12.51
N LEU A 437 -32.03 13.38 -13.46
CA LEU A 437 -31.84 12.56 -14.67
C LEU A 437 -32.00 13.34 -15.98
N LYS A 438 -32.04 14.68 -15.94
CA LYS A 438 -32.05 15.49 -17.16
C LYS A 438 -30.62 15.59 -17.70
N THR A 439 -30.42 15.01 -18.89
CA THR A 439 -29.29 15.25 -19.80
C THR A 439 -28.84 16.72 -19.77
N GLN A 440 -27.56 16.98 -19.51
CA GLN A 440 -26.91 18.16 -20.07
C GLN A 440 -27.04 18.03 -21.59
N GLN A 441 -27.99 18.75 -22.17
CA GLN A 441 -28.02 18.93 -23.62
C GLN A 441 -26.72 19.63 -24.04
N PRO A 442 -26.17 19.30 -25.23
CA PRO A 442 -24.98 19.96 -25.73
C PRO A 442 -25.19 21.47 -25.76
N PHE A 443 -24.16 22.19 -25.28
CA PHE A 443 -24.07 23.65 -25.26
C PHE A 443 -24.38 24.23 -26.65
N LEU A 444 -25.64 24.60 -26.87
CA LEU A 444 -26.08 25.45 -27.96
C LEU A 444 -26.61 26.73 -27.31
N LEU A 445 -26.00 27.87 -27.66
CA LEU A 445 -26.25 29.23 -27.12
C LEU A 445 -27.73 29.71 -27.15
N LYS A 446 -28.69 28.91 -27.61
CA LYS A 446 -30.09 29.30 -27.78
C LYS A 446 -31.03 28.98 -26.59
N ASN A 447 -30.59 28.24 -25.57
CA ASN A 447 -31.47 27.80 -24.47
C ASN A 447 -31.27 28.53 -23.12
N GLN A 448 -30.61 29.69 -23.07
CA GLN A 448 -30.30 30.38 -21.80
C GLN A 448 -31.18 31.60 -21.49
N LEU A 449 -32.30 31.82 -22.17
CA LEU A 449 -33.15 32.99 -21.92
C LEU A 449 -34.45 32.60 -21.20
N LEU A 450 -34.60 33.07 -19.96
CA LEU A 450 -35.84 33.04 -19.20
C LEU A 450 -36.82 34.06 -19.80
N THR A 451 -38.01 33.63 -20.16
CA THR A 451 -39.12 34.52 -20.52
C THR A 451 -39.85 34.91 -19.23
N LEU A 452 -39.62 36.13 -18.77
CA LEU A 452 -40.17 36.66 -17.52
C LEU A 452 -41.27 37.68 -17.81
N LYS A 453 -42.35 37.62 -17.04
CA LYS A 453 -43.41 38.63 -17.03
C LYS A 453 -43.04 39.70 -16.03
N ILE A 454 -43.09 40.96 -16.43
CA ILE A 454 -42.73 42.10 -15.59
C ILE A 454 -44.01 42.87 -15.28
N LYS A 455 -44.34 42.97 -14.00
CA LYS A 455 -45.49 43.73 -13.50
C LYS A 455 -45.01 44.83 -12.56
N CYS A 456 -45.72 45.95 -12.58
CA CYS A 456 -45.49 47.10 -11.70
C CYS A 456 -46.70 47.25 -10.76
N PRO A 457 -46.70 46.63 -9.57
CA PRO A 457 -47.88 46.58 -8.70
C PRO A 457 -48.42 47.96 -8.29
N ASN A 458 -47.54 48.97 -8.22
CA ASN A 458 -47.87 50.32 -7.75
C ASN A 458 -48.46 51.23 -8.85
N HIS A 459 -48.49 50.77 -10.12
CA HIS A 459 -49.00 51.56 -11.26
C HIS A 459 -50.02 50.72 -12.05
N SER A 460 -51.30 50.89 -11.72
CA SER A 460 -52.42 50.06 -12.20
C SER A 460 -52.71 50.14 -13.70
N ASP A 461 -52.11 51.09 -14.44
CA ASP A 461 -52.34 51.32 -15.87
C ASP A 461 -51.23 50.80 -16.80
N GLN A 462 -50.19 50.12 -16.29
CA GLN A 462 -49.11 49.57 -17.13
C GLN A 462 -49.39 48.14 -17.59
N LYS A 463 -49.30 47.91 -18.92
CA LYS A 463 -49.32 46.57 -19.52
C LYS A 463 -48.19 45.71 -18.95
N VAL A 464 -48.51 44.44 -18.65
CA VAL A 464 -47.51 43.42 -18.31
C VAL A 464 -46.53 43.28 -19.47
N LEU A 465 -45.25 43.49 -19.21
CA LEU A 465 -44.19 43.40 -20.21
C LEU A 465 -43.60 41.98 -20.17
N GLU A 466 -43.41 41.35 -21.32
CA GLU A 466 -42.67 40.09 -21.42
C GLU A 466 -41.25 40.37 -21.90
N LYS A 467 -40.25 39.85 -21.18
CA LYS A 467 -38.84 40.01 -21.55
C LYS A 467 -38.07 38.72 -21.38
N GLN A 468 -37.22 38.47 -22.37
CA GLN A 468 -36.26 37.37 -22.34
C GLN A 468 -34.94 37.84 -21.72
N LEU A 469 -34.57 37.26 -20.58
CA LEU A 469 -33.37 37.59 -19.81
C LEU A 469 -32.54 36.33 -19.53
N PRO A 470 -31.20 36.41 -19.57
CA PRO A 470 -30.36 35.29 -19.13
C PRO A 470 -30.55 34.98 -17.64
N ASP A 471 -30.57 33.70 -17.28
CA ASP A 471 -30.57 33.25 -15.87
C ASP A 471 -29.29 33.69 -15.11
N SER A 472 -28.18 33.80 -15.82
CA SER A 472 -26.90 34.33 -15.33
C SER A 472 -26.87 35.86 -15.18
N MET A 473 -27.92 36.58 -15.58
CA MET A 473 -27.98 38.04 -15.45
C MET A 473 -28.08 38.44 -13.98
N THR A 474 -27.23 39.37 -13.53
CA THR A 474 -27.25 39.86 -12.15
C THR A 474 -28.41 40.82 -11.90
N VAL A 475 -28.91 40.85 -10.67
CA VAL A 475 -30.01 41.74 -10.25
C VAL A 475 -29.69 43.20 -10.58
N GLN A 476 -28.45 43.66 -10.41
CA GLN A 476 -28.02 45.01 -10.81
C GLN A 476 -28.21 45.29 -12.31
N LYS A 477 -27.89 44.32 -13.17
CA LYS A 477 -28.06 44.45 -14.64
C LYS A 477 -29.53 44.42 -15.02
N VAL A 478 -30.36 43.66 -14.29
CA VAL A 478 -31.82 43.66 -14.45
C VAL A 478 -32.40 45.01 -14.04
N LYS A 479 -32.01 45.57 -12.87
CA LYS A 479 -32.41 46.93 -12.46
C LYS A 479 -31.97 48.00 -13.48
N GLY A 480 -30.75 47.91 -14.02
CA GLY A 480 -30.27 48.82 -15.07
C GLY A 480 -31.03 48.69 -16.41
N LEU A 481 -31.55 47.51 -16.75
CA LEU A 481 -32.44 47.33 -17.89
C LEU A 481 -33.82 47.95 -17.61
N LEU A 482 -34.40 47.67 -16.44
CA LEU A 482 -35.71 48.16 -16.04
C LEU A 482 -35.74 49.68 -15.86
N SER A 483 -34.68 50.27 -15.31
CA SER A 483 -34.48 51.71 -15.20
C SER A 483 -34.59 52.41 -16.57
N ARG A 484 -33.98 51.84 -17.61
CA ARG A 484 -34.08 52.39 -18.98
C ARG A 484 -35.46 52.19 -19.60
N LEU A 485 -36.12 51.08 -19.32
CA LEU A 485 -37.45 50.77 -19.86
C LEU A 485 -38.56 51.58 -19.19
N LEU A 486 -38.47 51.77 -17.87
CA LEU A 486 -39.49 52.43 -17.04
C LEU A 486 -39.17 53.91 -16.79
N ARG A 487 -37.96 54.38 -17.16
CA ARG A 487 -37.44 55.75 -16.94
C ARG A 487 -37.40 56.15 -15.46
N VAL A 488 -36.95 55.23 -14.61
CA VAL A 488 -36.84 55.38 -13.15
C VAL A 488 -35.37 55.22 -12.75
N PRO A 489 -34.83 55.97 -11.77
CA PRO A 489 -33.48 55.76 -11.25
C PRO A 489 -33.27 54.34 -10.71
N VAL A 490 -32.08 53.78 -10.92
CA VAL A 490 -31.74 52.41 -10.45
C VAL A 490 -31.81 52.29 -8.92
N SER A 491 -31.51 53.37 -8.19
CA SER A 491 -31.54 53.43 -6.72
C SER A 491 -32.93 53.19 -6.13
N ASP A 492 -33.97 53.51 -6.91
CA ASP A 492 -35.35 53.53 -6.41
C ASP A 492 -36.08 52.21 -6.74
N LEU A 493 -35.46 51.36 -7.57
CA LEU A 493 -36.04 50.09 -7.99
C LEU A 493 -35.84 48.98 -6.96
N LEU A 494 -36.95 48.54 -6.38
CA LEU A 494 -37.07 47.32 -5.59
C LEU A 494 -37.63 46.19 -6.49
N LEU A 495 -36.89 45.08 -6.54
CA LEU A 495 -37.26 43.91 -7.34
C LEU A 495 -37.61 42.75 -6.44
N SER A 496 -38.66 42.05 -6.81
CA SER A 496 -39.04 40.75 -6.26
C SER A 496 -39.64 39.90 -7.37
N TYR A 497 -39.89 38.63 -7.11
CA TYR A 497 -40.61 37.79 -8.05
C TYR A 497 -41.63 36.90 -7.36
N GLU A 498 -42.66 36.55 -8.11
CA GLU A 498 -43.67 35.56 -7.75
C GLU A 498 -43.61 34.42 -8.76
N SER A 499 -43.52 33.19 -8.25
CA SER A 499 -43.57 31.99 -9.09
C SER A 499 -44.98 31.43 -9.17
N PRO A 500 -45.48 31.03 -10.35
CA PRO A 500 -46.76 30.32 -10.49
C PRO A 500 -46.83 29.03 -9.67
N LYS A 501 -45.68 28.44 -9.32
CA LYS A 501 -45.57 27.23 -8.48
C LYS A 501 -45.83 27.50 -7.00
N MET A 502 -45.65 28.75 -6.54
CA MET A 502 -45.90 29.19 -5.16
C MET A 502 -46.77 30.45 -5.15
N PRO A 503 -48.07 30.35 -5.51
CA PRO A 503 -48.96 31.51 -5.60
C PRO A 503 -49.10 32.22 -4.24
N GLY A 504 -48.98 33.55 -4.24
CA GLY A 504 -49.10 34.38 -3.04
C GLY A 504 -47.82 34.52 -2.19
N ARG A 505 -46.71 33.90 -2.60
CA ARG A 505 -45.40 34.09 -1.94
C ARG A 505 -44.47 34.90 -2.82
N GLU A 506 -44.06 36.05 -2.30
CA GLU A 506 -43.17 36.98 -2.97
C GLU A 506 -41.75 36.85 -2.43
N ILE A 507 -40.76 36.77 -3.32
CA ILE A 507 -39.35 36.61 -2.96
C ILE A 507 -38.59 37.86 -3.41
N GLU A 508 -37.99 38.57 -2.45
CA GLU A 508 -37.24 39.81 -2.70
C GLU A 508 -35.83 39.51 -3.27
N LEU A 509 -35.44 40.30 -4.28
CA LEU A 509 -34.13 40.25 -4.92
C LEU A 509 -33.22 41.31 -4.29
N GLU A 510 -32.84 41.08 -3.03
CA GLU A 510 -32.15 42.07 -2.18
C GLU A 510 -30.67 42.31 -2.58
N ASN A 511 -29.98 41.32 -3.16
CA ASN A 511 -28.56 41.39 -3.47
C ASN A 511 -28.31 41.63 -4.96
N ASP A 512 -27.92 42.86 -5.27
CA ASP A 512 -27.64 43.34 -6.63
C ASP A 512 -26.52 42.56 -7.36
N GLN A 513 -25.59 41.94 -6.63
CA GLN A 513 -24.47 41.20 -7.21
C GLN A 513 -24.82 39.75 -7.58
N GLN A 514 -25.93 39.22 -7.07
CA GLN A 514 -26.36 37.85 -7.33
C GLN A 514 -27.12 37.72 -8.65
N SER A 515 -27.09 36.54 -9.25
CA SER A 515 -27.79 36.24 -10.51
C SER A 515 -29.25 35.83 -10.26
N LEU A 516 -30.09 35.90 -11.30
CA LEU A 516 -31.44 35.35 -11.26
C LEU A 516 -31.44 33.84 -10.93
N GLN A 517 -30.42 33.11 -11.39
CA GLN A 517 -30.20 31.70 -11.04
C GLN A 517 -29.99 31.48 -9.54
N PHE A 518 -29.26 32.36 -8.85
CA PHE A 518 -29.05 32.26 -7.39
C PHE A 518 -30.37 32.33 -6.63
N TYR A 519 -31.31 33.14 -7.12
CA TYR A 519 -32.65 33.27 -6.57
C TYR A 519 -33.64 32.22 -7.09
N SER A 520 -33.18 31.25 -7.87
CA SER A 520 -33.99 30.19 -8.48
C SER A 520 -35.15 30.72 -9.34
N VAL A 521 -34.96 31.86 -10.00
CA VAL A 521 -35.97 32.41 -10.94
C VAL A 521 -36.05 31.54 -12.18
N GLU A 522 -37.27 31.11 -12.52
CA GLU A 522 -37.54 30.19 -13.63
C GLU A 522 -38.29 30.85 -14.79
N ASN A 523 -38.36 30.13 -15.91
CA ASN A 523 -39.09 30.57 -17.09
C ASN A 523 -40.60 30.64 -16.81
N GLY A 524 -41.22 31.79 -17.07
CA GLY A 524 -42.64 32.04 -16.79
C GLY A 524 -42.92 32.71 -15.45
N ASP A 525 -41.90 32.91 -14.60
CA ASP A 525 -42.04 33.66 -13.35
C ASP A 525 -42.36 35.15 -13.61
N CYS A 526 -43.00 35.75 -12.60
CA CYS A 526 -43.43 37.14 -12.67
C CYS A 526 -42.52 38.03 -11.80
N LEU A 527 -41.65 38.81 -12.45
CA LEU A 527 -40.90 39.88 -11.80
C LEU A 527 -41.83 41.02 -11.42
N LEU A 528 -41.83 41.39 -10.14
CA LEU A 528 -42.53 42.52 -9.59
C LEU A 528 -41.53 43.66 -9.38
N VAL A 529 -41.84 44.81 -9.96
CA VAL A 529 -40.99 46.00 -9.93
C VAL A 529 -41.72 47.10 -9.18
N ARG A 530 -41.12 47.59 -8.09
CA ARG A 530 -41.62 48.72 -7.30
C ARG A 530 -40.58 49.82 -7.28
N TRP A 531 -41.05 51.06 -7.31
CA TRP A 531 -40.26 52.27 -7.12
C TRP A 531 -41.11 53.39 -6.54
#